data_AF-A0A9R1R7X1-F1
#
_entry.id   AF-A0A9R1R7X1-F1
#
_cell.length_a   1.000
_cell.length_b   1.000
_cell.length_c   1.000
_cell.angle_alpha   90.00
_cell.angle_beta   90.00
_cell.angle_gamma   90.00
#
_symmetry.space_group_name_H-M   'P 1'
#
loop_
_entity.id
_entity.type
_entity.pdbx_description
1 polymer ?
#
loop_
_entity_poly.entity_id
_entity_poly.type
_entity_poly.pdbx_seq_one_letter_code
_entity_poly.pdbx_strand_id
1 'polypeptide(L)'
;MGVDDEDQDEVNSLNIQKLVQVWLHDEDDDDDDSDDDFSDDEELQTPIDEVDPFIFFVGTPAVQASDPARFQSLMQTLDFHYQALANGVAQHAEERKVEIEKEKLEKANAQ
;
A
#
# COMPACT_ATOMS: atom_id res chain seq x y z
N MET A 1 -21.08 32.77 18.80
CA MET A 1 -21.56 31.39 18.62
C MET A 1 -22.07 31.30 17.21
N GLY A 2 -21.58 30.51 16.28
CA GLY A 2 -20.51 29.51 16.20
C GLY A 2 -20.69 28.98 14.78
N VAL A 3 -19.67 29.10 13.93
CA VAL A 3 -19.68 28.51 12.59
C VAL A 3 -19.41 27.02 12.79
N ASP A 4 -20.39 26.21 12.42
CA ASP A 4 -20.28 24.75 12.39
C ASP A 4 -20.12 24.38 10.91
N ASP A 5 -18.87 24.08 10.55
CA ASP A 5 -18.46 23.54 9.27
C ASP A 5 -18.63 22.01 9.34
N GLU A 6 -19.77 21.50 8.92
CA GLU A 6 -19.96 20.05 8.71
C GLU A 6 -20.74 19.85 7.41
N ASP A 7 -20.03 19.47 6.35
CA ASP A 7 -20.49 18.63 5.22
C ASP A 7 -19.38 18.61 4.16
N GLN A 8 -18.30 17.88 4.46
CA GLN A 8 -17.12 17.74 3.60
C GLN A 8 -16.82 16.26 3.29
N ASP A 9 -17.85 15.45 2.99
CA ASP A 9 -17.68 14.01 2.70
C ASP A 9 -18.44 13.53 1.44
N GLU A 10 -18.63 14.40 0.43
CA GLU A 10 -19.15 13.96 -0.89
C GLU A 10 -18.07 13.80 -1.98
N VAL A 11 -16.78 13.77 -1.59
CA VAL A 11 -15.64 13.67 -2.51
C VAL A 11 -15.07 12.26 -2.57
N ASN A 12 -15.80 11.26 -3.12
CA ASN A 12 -15.08 10.06 -3.60
C ASN A 12 -15.77 9.13 -4.61
N SER A 13 -17.08 9.20 -4.83
CA SER A 13 -17.72 8.26 -5.77
C SER A 13 -17.66 8.72 -7.23
N LEU A 14 -17.71 10.03 -7.47
CA LEU A 14 -17.66 10.62 -8.81
C LEU A 14 -16.24 10.59 -9.39
N ASN A 15 -15.23 10.72 -8.53
CA ASN A 15 -13.83 10.76 -8.93
C ASN A 15 -13.34 9.37 -9.39
N ILE A 16 -13.74 8.30 -8.69
CA ILE A 16 -13.43 6.91 -9.08
C ILE A 16 -14.08 6.56 -10.42
N GLN A 17 -15.34 6.96 -10.64
CA GLN A 17 -16.02 6.72 -11.92
C GLN A 17 -15.36 7.47 -13.07
N LYS A 18 -14.95 8.72 -12.84
CA LYS A 18 -14.23 9.51 -13.84
C LYS A 18 -12.85 8.94 -14.14
N LEU A 19 -12.15 8.43 -13.13
CA LEU A 19 -10.87 7.76 -13.28
C LEU A 19 -11.01 6.48 -14.11
N VAL A 20 -12.00 5.64 -13.82
CA VAL A 20 -12.28 4.41 -14.60
C VAL A 20 -12.67 4.73 -16.04
N GLN A 21 -13.39 5.82 -16.27
CA GLN A 21 -13.80 6.23 -17.62
C GLN A 21 -12.64 6.74 -18.47
N VAL A 22 -11.60 7.32 -17.86
CA VAL A 22 -10.35 7.70 -18.53
C VAL A 22 -9.53 6.46 -18.91
N TRP A 23 -9.51 5.42 -18.08
CA TRP A 23 -8.79 4.17 -18.37
C TRP A 23 -9.43 3.30 -19.47
N LEU A 24 -10.67 3.59 -19.88
CA LEU A 24 -11.44 2.78 -20.84
C LEU A 24 -11.65 3.45 -22.21
N HIS A 25 -11.24 4.72 -22.39
CA HIS A 25 -11.33 5.45 -23.66
C HIS A 25 -9.93 5.65 -24.25
N ASP A 26 -9.39 4.59 -24.84
CA ASP A 26 -8.42 4.70 -25.93
C ASP A 26 -9.16 4.21 -27.17
N GLU A 27 -9.85 5.11 -27.88
CA GLU A 27 -10.23 4.90 -29.29
C GLU A 27 -10.68 6.24 -29.89
N ASP A 28 -9.75 6.79 -30.68
CA ASP A 28 -9.91 7.73 -31.80
C ASP A 28 -10.49 9.13 -31.52
N ASP A 29 -9.59 10.11 -31.33
CA ASP A 29 -9.73 11.41 -32.00
C ASP A 29 -8.33 11.93 -32.38
N ASP A 30 -8.07 11.99 -33.68
CA ASP A 30 -6.93 12.65 -34.31
C ASP A 30 -6.98 14.16 -33.98
N ASP A 31 -6.12 14.64 -33.10
CA ASP A 31 -5.59 16.01 -33.17
C ASP A 31 -4.15 16.05 -32.65
N ASP A 32 -3.27 16.37 -33.60
CA ASP A 32 -1.84 16.63 -33.49
C ASP A 32 -1.61 17.93 -32.70
N ASP A 33 -1.27 17.80 -31.42
CA ASP A 33 -0.38 18.74 -30.73
C ASP A 33 0.56 17.92 -29.84
N SER A 34 1.75 17.69 -30.38
CA SER A 34 2.94 17.15 -29.73
C SER A 34 3.16 17.78 -28.34
N ASP A 35 2.73 17.06 -27.30
CA ASP A 35 3.18 17.24 -25.91
C ASP A 35 4.10 16.07 -25.54
N ASP A 36 5.13 15.86 -26.36
CA ASP A 36 6.25 14.92 -26.16
C ASP A 36 7.15 15.34 -24.96
N ASP A 37 6.61 16.13 -24.03
CA ASP A 37 7.19 16.55 -22.75
C ASP A 37 6.68 15.70 -21.57
N PHE A 38 5.76 14.74 -21.81
CA PHE A 38 5.66 13.58 -20.92
C PHE A 38 6.84 12.66 -21.22
N SER A 39 8.03 13.08 -20.78
CA SER A 39 9.04 12.09 -20.42
C SER A 39 8.35 11.12 -19.46
N ASP A 40 8.09 9.90 -19.92
CA ASP A 40 7.73 8.73 -19.12
C ASP A 40 8.90 8.37 -18.19
N ASP A 41 9.34 9.37 -17.41
CA ASP A 41 10.32 9.29 -16.33
C ASP A 41 9.56 8.86 -15.06
N GLU A 42 8.64 7.90 -15.22
CA GLU A 42 7.93 7.24 -14.13
C GLU A 42 8.86 6.26 -13.36
N GLU A 43 10.18 6.31 -13.61
CA GLU A 43 11.20 5.68 -12.76
C GLU A 43 11.52 6.50 -11.49
N LEU A 44 10.67 7.47 -11.12
CA LEU A 44 10.76 8.11 -9.80
C LEU A 44 10.45 7.09 -8.72
N GLN A 45 11.51 6.59 -8.07
CA GLN A 45 11.41 5.77 -6.88
C GLN A 45 10.43 6.40 -5.89
N THR A 46 9.29 5.76 -5.70
CA THR A 46 8.28 6.22 -4.77
C THR A 46 8.69 5.79 -3.35
N PRO A 47 8.25 6.52 -2.31
CA PRO A 47 8.53 6.12 -0.93
C PRO A 47 8.03 4.71 -0.56
N ILE A 48 7.12 4.12 -1.34
CA ILE A 48 6.57 2.79 -1.07
C ILE A 48 7.35 1.66 -1.75
N ASP A 49 8.14 1.96 -2.79
CA ASP A 49 8.88 0.93 -3.54
C ASP A 49 9.95 0.22 -2.71
N GLU A 50 10.46 0.87 -1.65
CA GLU A 50 11.41 0.28 -0.71
C GLU A 50 10.75 -0.52 0.42
N VAL A 51 9.42 -0.47 0.53
CA VAL A 51 8.66 -1.05 1.65
C VAL A 51 8.20 -2.45 1.29
N ASP A 52 8.69 -3.44 2.04
CA ASP A 52 8.15 -4.79 1.93
C ASP A 52 6.76 -4.87 2.59
N PRO A 53 5.70 -5.28 1.86
CA PRO A 53 4.33 -5.22 2.36
C PRO A 53 4.09 -6.21 3.51
N PHE A 54 4.76 -7.36 3.52
CA PHE A 54 4.61 -8.35 4.59
C PHE A 54 5.32 -7.91 5.85
N ILE A 55 6.54 -7.37 5.71
CA ILE A 55 7.27 -6.77 6.84
C ILE A 55 6.47 -5.61 7.42
N PHE A 56 5.94 -4.75 6.57
CA PHE A 56 5.16 -3.60 7.00
C PHE A 56 3.91 -4.04 7.76
N PHE A 57 3.14 -4.97 7.19
CA PHE A 57 1.90 -5.48 7.78
C PHE A 57 2.14 -6.10 9.16
N VAL A 58 3.08 -7.04 9.28
CA VAL A 58 3.42 -7.72 10.55
C VAL A 58 4.08 -6.75 11.52
N GLY A 59 4.85 -5.81 10.99
CA GLY A 59 5.57 -4.80 11.72
C GLY A 59 4.69 -3.68 12.26
N THR A 60 3.39 -3.59 11.94
CA THR A 60 2.49 -2.56 12.48
C THR A 60 2.32 -2.73 14.00
N PRO A 61 3.14 -2.06 14.84
CA PRO A 61 3.07 -2.20 16.28
C PRO A 61 1.88 -1.37 16.82
N ALA A 62 1.23 -0.59 15.95
CA ALA A 62 0.25 0.39 16.34
C ALA A 62 -0.96 -0.21 17.03
N VAL A 63 -1.28 -1.50 16.84
CA VAL A 63 -2.35 -2.17 17.60
C VAL A 63 -1.76 -3.03 18.72
N GLN A 64 -0.75 -3.86 18.45
CA GLN A 64 -0.18 -4.75 19.47
C GLN A 64 0.59 -4.00 20.57
N ALA A 65 1.35 -2.96 20.24
CA ALA A 65 2.15 -2.19 21.20
C ALA A 65 1.34 -1.08 21.88
N SER A 66 0.29 -0.57 21.24
CA SER A 66 -0.59 0.43 21.87
C SER A 66 -1.58 -0.21 22.83
N ASP A 67 -2.14 -1.36 22.47
CA ASP A 67 -3.11 -2.08 23.29
C ASP A 67 -3.02 -3.61 23.05
N PRO A 68 -2.11 -4.28 23.79
CA PRO A 68 -1.94 -5.73 23.69
C PRO A 68 -3.23 -6.51 23.98
N ALA A 69 -4.10 -6.01 24.88
CA ALA A 69 -5.33 -6.69 25.26
C ALA A 69 -6.35 -6.66 24.11
N ARG A 70 -6.52 -5.51 23.45
CA ARG A 70 -7.36 -5.40 22.26
C ARG A 70 -6.87 -6.28 21.12
N PHE A 71 -5.55 -6.35 20.90
CA PHE A 71 -4.98 -7.23 19.89
C PHE A 71 -5.27 -8.71 20.18
N GLN A 72 -5.10 -9.15 21.42
CA GLN A 72 -5.43 -10.52 21.84
C GLN A 72 -6.92 -10.83 21.65
N SER A 73 -7.81 -9.91 22.05
CA SER A 73 -9.24 -10.07 21.83
C SER A 73 -9.58 -10.17 20.34
N LEU A 74 -9.01 -9.32 19.49
CA LEU A 74 -9.18 -9.38 18.04
C LEU A 74 -8.75 -10.75 17.49
N MET A 75 -7.54 -11.20 17.81
CA MET A 75 -7.02 -12.49 17.35
C MET A 75 -7.89 -13.67 17.80
N GLN A 76 -8.46 -13.61 19.01
CA GLN A 76 -9.37 -14.63 19.52
C GLN A 76 -10.75 -14.63 18.84
N THR A 77 -11.20 -13.49 18.28
CA THR A 77 -12.46 -13.42 17.54
C THR A 77 -12.37 -13.95 16.10
N LEU A 78 -11.16 -14.06 15.56
CA LEU A 78 -10.93 -14.63 14.23
C LEU A 78 -11.20 -16.13 14.22
N ASP A 79 -11.84 -16.64 13.16
CA ASP A 79 -11.92 -18.08 12.90
C ASP A 79 -10.52 -18.66 12.62
N PHE A 80 -10.37 -19.97 12.82
CA PHE A 80 -9.12 -20.71 12.67
C PHE A 80 -8.42 -20.43 11.34
N HIS A 81 -9.17 -20.29 10.24
CA HIS A 81 -8.59 -19.94 8.93
C HIS A 81 -7.84 -18.61 8.93
N TYR A 82 -8.41 -17.58 9.54
CA TYR A 82 -7.80 -16.25 9.61
C TYR A 82 -6.66 -16.19 10.63
N GLN A 83 -6.76 -16.96 11.72
CA GLN A 83 -5.64 -17.13 12.65
C GLN A 83 -4.45 -17.82 11.98
N ALA A 84 -4.70 -18.90 11.23
CA ALA A 84 -3.67 -19.60 10.47
C ALA A 84 -3.05 -18.68 9.40
N LEU A 85 -3.87 -17.90 8.70
CA LEU A 85 -3.40 -16.92 7.72
C LEU A 85 -2.51 -15.85 8.36
N ALA A 86 -2.93 -15.25 9.47
CA ALA A 86 -2.14 -14.25 10.18
C ALA A 86 -0.78 -14.80 10.63
N ASN A 87 -0.75 -16.04 11.14
CA ASN A 87 0.50 -16.71 11.50
C ASN A 87 1.37 -17.02 10.27
N GLY A 88 0.77 -17.47 9.16
CA GLY A 88 1.49 -17.73 7.91
C GLY A 88 2.11 -16.47 7.32
N VAL A 89 1.38 -15.34 7.35
CA VAL A 89 1.89 -14.03 6.95
C VAL A 89 3.04 -13.58 7.85
N ALA A 90 2.94 -13.80 9.16
CA ALA A 90 4.02 -13.51 10.11
C ALA A 90 5.29 -14.33 9.82
N GLN A 91 5.14 -15.63 9.51
CA GLN A 91 6.26 -16.49 9.13
C GLN A 91 6.90 -16.04 7.82
N HIS A 92 6.09 -15.74 6.80
CA HIS A 92 6.59 -15.27 5.51
C HIS A 92 7.33 -13.94 5.64
N ALA A 93 6.86 -13.03 6.49
CA ALA A 93 7.58 -11.80 6.78
C ALA A 93 8.97 -12.08 7.37
N GLU A 94 9.14 -13.04 8.29
CA GLU A 94 10.47 -13.38 8.80
C GLU A 94 11.41 -13.92 7.70
N GLU A 95 10.90 -14.72 6.76
CA GLU A 95 11.66 -15.17 5.59
C GLU A 95 12.12 -13.98 4.72
N ARG A 96 11.20 -13.06 4.43
CA ARG A 96 11.48 -11.83 3.67
C ARG A 96 12.54 -10.95 4.32
N LYS A 97 12.58 -10.83 5.65
CA LYS A 97 13.64 -10.06 6.35
C LYS A 97 15.02 -10.63 6.04
N VAL A 98 15.16 -11.95 6.08
CA VAL A 98 16.42 -12.65 5.83
C VAL A 98 16.84 -12.50 4.37
N GLU A 99 15.91 -12.65 3.43
CA GLU A 99 16.16 -12.44 2.00
C GLU A 99 16.64 -11.02 1.69
N ILE A 100 15.96 -10.02 2.24
CA ILE A 100 16.32 -8.60 2.05
C ILE A 100 17.70 -8.32 2.65
N GLU A 101 18.01 -8.85 3.84
CA GLU A 101 19.34 -8.69 4.44
C GLU A 101 20.43 -9.33 3.55
N LYS A 102 20.16 -10.50 2.99
CA LYS A 102 21.05 -11.17 2.04
C LYS A 102 21.24 -10.36 0.76
N GLU A 103 20.17 -9.87 0.14
CA GLU A 103 20.24 -9.01 -1.06
C GLU A 103 21.04 -7.72 -0.80
N LYS A 104 20.87 -7.11 0.38
CA LYS A 104 21.64 -5.93 0.80
C LYS A 104 23.13 -6.24 0.91
N LEU A 105 23.51 -7.40 1.46
CA LEU A 105 24.90 -7.84 1.54
C LEU A 105 25.50 -8.14 0.16
N GLU A 106 24.74 -8.76 -0.74
CA GLU A 106 25.17 -9.06 -2.11
C GLU A 106 25.40 -7.77 -2.91
N LYS A 107 24.47 -6.81 -2.83
CA LYS A 107 24.63 -5.48 -3.46
C LYS A 107 25.85 -4.73 -2.92
N ALA A 108 26.09 -4.78 -1.60
CA ALA A 108 27.25 -4.14 -0.99
C ALA A 108 28.60 -4.78 -1.36
N ASN A 109 28.61 -6.08 -1.69
CA ASN A 109 29.82 -6.81 -2.07
C ASN A 109 30.09 -6.80 -3.59
N ALA A 110 29.07 -6.45 -4.39
CA ALA A 110 29.18 -6.26 -5.84
C ALA A 110 29.61 -4.82 -6.24
N GLN A 111 29.73 -3.93 -5.25
CA GLN A 111 30.13 -2.53 -5.40
C GLN A 111 31.59 -2.33 -4.94
#